data_AF-A0A8T7DE50-F1
#
_entry.id   AF-A0A8T7DE50-F1
#
_cell.length_a   1.000
_cell.length_b   1.000
_cell.length_c   1.000
_cell.angle_alpha   90.00
_cell.angle_beta   90.00
_cell.angle_gamma   90.00
#
_symmetry.space_group_name_H-M   'P 1'
#
loop_
_entity.id
_entity.type
_entity.pdbx_description
1 polymer ?
#
loop_
_entity_poly.entity_id
_entity_poly.type
_entity_poly.pdbx_seq_one_letter_code
_entity_poly.pdbx_strand_id
1 'polypeptide(L)'
;MTTRLLQKHLFKGTQEFKIVDDHIEVRIKAPFKKEETLTVMLSVLNSEPMIRRSSLDFNSRVNGEALISLFMENPNAKEFNAFVSTLKQMASDEYNTFTGLRPSAQSGAFAANVHEEPPEFDDSEQVEINQLMSNVHIDRLDEAIDMLEEYMNSADIEEFLNAVKGLRAEPESEQRMQQLVNAFHGLGPTQGAVLTYAPYISILLADDPFKR
;
A
#
# COMPACT_ATOMS: atom_id res chain seq x y z
N MET A 1 6.63 25.91 12.23
CA MET A 1 7.69 25.73 11.20
C MET A 1 7.02 25.28 9.91
N THR A 2 7.43 25.78 8.74
CA THR A 2 6.76 25.44 7.47
C THR A 2 7.60 24.47 6.64
N THR A 3 7.22 23.20 6.67
CA THR A 3 7.85 22.15 5.85
C THR A 3 6.94 21.80 4.70
N ARG A 4 7.47 21.74 3.48
CA ARG A 4 6.72 21.44 2.26
C ARG A 4 7.29 20.22 1.56
N LEU A 5 6.41 19.34 1.08
CA LEU A 5 6.74 18.23 0.20
C LEU A 5 5.94 18.37 -1.09
N LEU A 6 6.62 18.44 -2.22
CA LEU A 6 6.00 18.49 -3.54
C LEU A 6 6.21 17.15 -4.24
N GLN A 7 5.13 16.42 -4.44
CA GLN A 7 5.14 15.15 -5.17
C GLN A 7 4.53 15.37 -6.55
N LYS A 8 5.37 15.30 -7.58
CA LYS A 8 4.91 15.38 -8.98
C LYS A 8 4.84 13.99 -9.54
N HIS A 9 3.66 13.64 -10.05
CA HIS A 9 3.44 12.38 -10.73
C HIS A 9 2.81 12.66 -12.10
N LEU A 10 3.40 12.10 -13.16
CA LEU A 10 2.97 12.35 -14.55
C LEU A 10 1.49 11.99 -14.79
N PHE A 11 1.00 10.90 -14.19
CA PHE A 11 -0.39 10.45 -14.33
C PHE A 11 -1.34 10.78 -13.15
N LYS A 12 -0.86 10.72 -11.89
CA LYS A 12 -1.68 11.00 -10.68
C LYS A 12 -1.81 12.51 -10.39
N GLY A 13 -1.06 13.35 -11.11
CA GLY A 13 -1.05 14.79 -10.90
C GLY A 13 0.02 15.28 -9.94
N THR A 14 -0.11 16.52 -9.50
CA THR A 14 0.79 17.12 -8.52
C THR A 14 0.11 17.18 -7.17
N GLN A 15 0.73 16.58 -6.15
CA GLN A 15 0.35 16.74 -4.76
C GLN A 15 1.36 17.64 -4.06
N GLU A 16 0.86 18.63 -3.36
CA GLU A 16 1.65 19.50 -2.51
C GLU A 16 1.16 19.36 -1.08
N PHE A 17 2.07 18.97 -0.20
CA PHE A 17 1.84 18.87 1.22
C PHE A 17 2.59 19.99 1.91
N LYS A 18 1.92 20.75 2.76
CA LYS A 18 2.51 21.86 3.49
C LYS A 18 2.06 21.78 4.93
N ILE A 19 3.01 21.54 5.82
CA ILE A 19 2.76 21.55 7.26
C ILE A 19 2.80 23.01 7.72
N VAL A 20 1.72 23.44 8.35
CA VAL A 20 1.52 24.79 8.90
C VAL A 20 1.16 24.63 10.37
N ASP A 21 2.19 24.70 11.21
CA ASP A 21 2.09 24.64 12.67
C ASP A 21 1.28 23.42 13.18
N ASP A 22 -0.02 23.54 13.43
CA ASP A 22 -0.87 22.49 13.98
C ASP A 22 -1.66 21.67 12.94
N HIS A 23 -1.57 22.04 11.66
CA HIS A 23 -2.28 21.37 10.57
C HIS A 23 -1.40 21.16 9.32
N ILE A 24 -1.88 20.31 8.42
CA ILE A 24 -1.28 20.07 7.12
C ILE A 24 -2.28 20.41 6.02
N GLU A 25 -1.84 21.28 5.13
CA GLU A 25 -2.54 21.66 3.90
C GLU A 25 -2.09 20.69 2.79
N VAL A 26 -3.05 20.03 2.16
CA VAL A 26 -2.82 19.12 1.04
C VAL A 26 -3.50 19.70 -0.18
N ARG A 27 -2.74 19.95 -1.24
CA ARG A 27 -3.25 20.46 -2.51
C ARG A 27 -3.00 19.41 -3.59
N ILE A 28 -4.06 18.87 -4.16
CA ILE A 28 -4.03 17.82 -5.17
C ILE A 28 -4.50 18.40 -6.48
N LYS A 29 -3.66 18.32 -7.50
CA LYS A 29 -3.95 18.76 -8.86
C LYS A 29 -3.80 17.59 -9.82
N ALA A 30 -4.89 16.91 -10.12
CA ALA A 30 -4.90 15.81 -11.10
C ALA A 30 -5.18 16.32 -12.53
N PRO A 31 -4.58 15.72 -13.57
CA PRO A 31 -5.07 15.93 -14.93
C PRO A 31 -6.51 15.39 -14.96
N PHE A 32 -7.47 16.18 -15.46
CA PHE A 32 -8.90 15.84 -15.57
C PHE A 32 -9.77 15.96 -14.29
N LYS A 33 -9.24 16.38 -13.13
CA LYS A 33 -10.07 16.76 -11.96
C LYS A 33 -9.84 18.21 -11.55
N LYS A 34 -10.82 18.79 -10.86
CA LYS A 34 -10.64 20.10 -10.22
C LYS A 34 -9.57 19.97 -9.15
N GLU A 35 -8.87 21.07 -8.92
CA GLU A 35 -7.91 21.16 -7.83
C GLU A 35 -8.64 20.97 -6.50
N GLU A 36 -8.15 20.02 -5.70
CA GLU A 36 -8.69 19.71 -4.38
C GLU A 36 -7.72 20.23 -3.32
N THR A 37 -8.24 20.94 -2.33
CA THR A 37 -7.47 21.37 -1.16
C THR A 37 -8.11 20.78 0.08
N LEU A 38 -7.31 20.07 0.87
CA LEU A 38 -7.71 19.50 2.14
C LEU A 38 -6.87 20.11 3.25
N THR A 39 -7.50 20.38 4.38
CA THR A 39 -6.82 20.79 5.61
C THR A 39 -7.07 19.72 6.64
N VAL A 40 -5.99 19.12 7.15
CA VAL A 40 -6.07 18.04 8.14
C VAL A 40 -5.33 18.47 9.40
N MET A 41 -5.97 18.34 10.55
CA MET A 41 -5.34 18.63 11.85
C MET A 41 -4.31 17.56 12.20
N LEU A 42 -3.13 17.95 12.68
CA LEU A 42 -2.09 16.98 13.06
C LEU A 42 -2.49 16.15 14.28
N SER A 43 -3.30 16.72 15.18
CA SER A 43 -3.81 16.04 16.38
C SER A 43 -4.70 14.82 16.08
N VAL A 44 -5.36 14.79 14.92
CA VAL A 44 -6.20 13.67 14.51
C VAL A 44 -5.46 12.62 13.69
N LEU A 45 -4.22 12.90 13.26
CA LEU A 45 -3.40 11.96 12.48
C LEU A 45 -2.66 11.00 13.39
N ASN A 46 -2.69 9.72 13.04
CA ASN A 46 -1.85 8.72 13.66
C ASN A 46 -0.38 8.99 13.28
N SER A 47 0.48 9.12 14.30
CA SER A 47 1.92 9.31 14.12
C SER A 47 2.62 8.08 13.55
N GLU A 48 1.95 6.93 13.54
CA GLU A 48 2.43 5.70 12.88
C GLU A 48 1.75 5.55 11.52
N PRO A 49 2.39 5.99 10.43
CA PRO A 49 1.86 5.78 9.11
C PRO A 49 1.97 4.30 8.72
N MET A 50 0.97 3.82 7.99
CA MET A 50 0.92 2.47 7.47
C MET A 50 1.36 2.47 6.01
N ILE A 51 2.27 1.57 5.67
CA ILE A 51 2.63 1.30 4.28
C ILE A 51 1.46 0.55 3.64
N ARG A 52 0.79 1.15 2.66
CA ARG A 52 -0.22 0.49 1.84
C ARG A 52 0.23 0.52 0.38
N ARG A 53 0.58 -0.63 -0.16
CA ARG A 53 1.06 -0.77 -1.55
C ARG A 53 2.24 0.18 -1.79
N SER A 54 2.06 1.20 -2.63
CA SER A 54 3.07 2.22 -2.96
C SER A 54 2.81 3.60 -2.34
N SER A 55 1.92 3.69 -1.33
CA SER A 55 1.70 4.90 -0.55
C SER A 55 1.91 4.70 0.95
N LEU A 56 2.45 5.74 1.57
CA LEU A 56 2.56 5.86 3.00
C LEU A 56 1.33 6.60 3.51
N ASP A 57 0.43 5.86 4.16
CA ASP A 57 -0.87 6.36 4.59
C ASP A 57 -0.82 6.77 6.06
N PHE A 58 -1.10 8.04 6.32
CA PHE A 58 -1.38 8.53 7.66
C PHE A 58 -2.89 8.41 7.91
N ASN A 59 -3.22 7.45 8.77
CA ASN A 59 -4.61 7.18 9.14
C ASN A 59 -5.07 8.13 10.24
N SER A 60 -6.36 8.39 10.27
CA SER A 60 -7.05 9.07 11.35
C SER A 60 -7.01 8.24 12.64
N ARG A 61 -6.73 8.88 13.77
CA ARG A 61 -6.82 8.24 15.09
C ARG A 61 -8.27 7.95 15.51
N VAL A 62 -9.24 8.68 14.96
CA VAL A 62 -10.65 8.55 15.38
C VAL A 62 -11.39 7.45 14.65
N ASN A 63 -11.16 7.27 13.35
CA ASN A 63 -11.88 6.28 12.54
C ASN A 63 -10.98 5.30 11.77
N GLY A 64 -9.64 5.46 11.83
CA GLY A 64 -8.70 4.56 11.16
C GLY A 64 -8.60 4.73 9.64
N GLU A 65 -9.32 5.68 9.04
CA GLU A 65 -9.29 5.93 7.60
C GLU A 65 -8.04 6.72 7.20
N ALA A 66 -7.52 6.48 5.99
CA ALA A 66 -6.38 7.23 5.45
C ALA A 66 -6.80 8.67 5.16
N LEU A 67 -6.22 9.63 5.89
CA LEU A 67 -6.45 11.06 5.67
C LEU A 67 -5.43 11.66 4.73
N ILE A 68 -4.21 11.12 4.73
CA ILE A 68 -3.10 11.60 3.91
C ILE A 68 -2.35 10.39 3.37
N SER A 69 -2.20 10.34 2.06
CA SER A 69 -1.42 9.31 1.38
C SER A 69 -0.26 9.97 0.65
N LEU A 70 0.97 9.65 1.07
CA LEU A 70 2.18 10.12 0.41
C LEU A 70 2.68 9.05 -0.56
N PHE A 71 2.99 9.40 -1.80
CA PHE A 71 3.53 8.41 -2.73
C PHE A 71 4.97 8.03 -2.37
N MET A 72 5.27 6.73 -2.35
CA MET A 72 6.62 6.19 -2.16
C MET A 72 7.34 5.91 -3.50
N GLU A 73 6.63 6.04 -4.63
CA GLU A 73 7.17 5.93 -5.99
C GLU A 73 8.10 7.12 -6.29
N ASN A 74 9.41 6.88 -6.25
CA ASN A 74 10.45 7.78 -6.73
C ASN A 74 10.54 9.19 -6.10
N PRO A 75 10.33 9.39 -4.77
CA PRO A 75 10.57 10.69 -4.18
C PRO A 75 12.06 10.92 -3.94
N ASN A 76 12.48 12.19 -3.83
CA ASN A 76 13.78 12.52 -3.25
C ASN A 76 13.82 11.96 -1.83
N ALA A 77 14.44 10.79 -1.65
CA ALA A 77 14.39 10.01 -0.42
C ALA A 77 14.78 10.84 0.81
N LYS A 78 15.68 11.81 0.63
CA LYS A 78 16.10 12.72 1.69
C LYS A 78 14.99 13.69 2.11
N GLU A 79 14.36 14.36 1.15
CA GLU A 79 13.27 15.32 1.43
C GLU A 79 12.02 14.60 1.92
N PHE A 80 11.73 13.42 1.36
CA PHE A 80 10.61 12.58 1.77
C PHE A 80 10.79 12.07 3.20
N ASN A 81 11.94 11.44 3.50
CA ASN A 81 12.19 10.92 4.85
C ASN A 81 12.23 12.05 5.89
N ALA A 82 12.78 13.21 5.54
CA ALA A 82 12.77 14.39 6.42
C ALA A 82 11.35 14.95 6.64
N PHE A 83 10.52 14.96 5.61
CA PHE A 83 9.12 15.37 5.74
C PHE A 83 8.33 14.40 6.60
N VAL A 84 8.46 13.09 6.34
CA VAL A 84 7.80 12.03 7.10
C VAL A 84 8.22 12.07 8.57
N SER A 85 9.52 12.17 8.86
CA SER A 85 9.99 12.25 10.26
C SER A 85 9.43 13.46 10.98
N THR A 86 9.40 14.62 10.31
CA THR A 86 8.82 15.85 10.84
C THR A 86 7.32 15.69 11.09
N LEU A 87 6.58 15.11 10.14
CA LEU A 87 5.14 14.89 10.27
C LEU A 87 4.81 13.92 11.41
N LYS A 88 5.57 12.82 11.55
CA LYS A 88 5.43 11.87 12.67
C LYS A 88 5.67 12.55 14.02
N GLN A 89 6.72 13.36 14.12
CA GLN A 89 7.05 14.10 15.33
C GLN A 89 5.94 15.11 15.68
N MET A 90 5.54 15.95 14.73
CA MET A 90 4.53 16.98 14.96
C MET A 90 3.14 16.38 15.26
N ALA A 91 2.74 15.30 14.58
CA ALA A 91 1.49 14.60 14.90
C ALA A 91 1.50 13.97 16.30
N SER A 92 2.66 13.54 16.80
CA SER A 92 2.82 13.07 18.17
C SER A 92 2.77 14.23 19.17
N ASP A 93 3.52 15.30 18.91
CA ASP A 93 3.61 16.48 19.79
C ASP A 93 2.27 17.22 19.91
N GLU A 94 1.54 17.39 18.80
CA GLU A 94 0.22 18.00 18.78
C GLU A 94 -0.82 17.13 19.49
N TYR A 95 -0.77 15.81 19.32
CA TYR A 95 -1.64 14.91 20.07
C TYR A 95 -1.36 14.95 21.58
N ASN A 96 -0.09 14.95 21.97
CA ASN A 96 0.33 15.06 23.37
C ASN A 96 -0.10 16.41 23.98
N THR A 97 0.01 17.49 23.21
CA THR A 97 -0.49 18.81 23.61
C THR A 97 -2.01 18.83 23.73
N PHE A 98 -2.72 18.26 22.76
CA PHE A 98 -4.19 18.18 22.73
C PHE A 98 -4.75 17.33 23.88
N THR A 99 -4.08 16.24 24.25
CA THR A 99 -4.45 15.37 25.38
C THR A 99 -4.00 15.92 26.74
N GLY A 100 -3.28 17.05 26.78
CA GLY A 100 -2.74 17.65 28.00
C GLY A 100 -1.52 16.91 28.58
N LEU A 101 -0.98 15.93 27.86
CA LEU A 101 0.23 15.20 28.20
C LEU A 101 1.45 16.01 27.76
N ARG A 102 1.91 16.95 28.59
CA ARG A 102 3.22 17.58 28.34
C ARG A 102 4.32 16.51 28.35
N PRO A 103 5.26 16.49 27.38
CA PRO A 103 6.48 15.70 27.52
C PRO A 103 7.34 16.39 28.58
N SER A 104 7.22 15.97 29.83
CA SER A 104 8.24 16.25 30.83
C SER A 104 9.52 15.53 30.41
N ALA A 105 10.58 16.31 30.22
CA ALA A 105 11.94 15.82 30.03
C ALA A 105 12.26 14.67 31.00
N GLN A 106 12.73 13.56 30.42
CA GLN A 106 13.50 12.44 31.00
C GLN A 106 13.23 12.05 32.46
N SER A 107 12.90 10.77 32.69
CA SER A 107 13.80 9.81 33.36
C SER A 107 13.07 8.51 33.72
N GLY A 108 13.69 7.38 33.37
CA GLY A 108 13.90 6.23 34.26
C GLY A 108 12.70 5.47 34.83
N ALA A 109 12.73 4.15 34.57
CA ALA A 109 11.96 3.09 35.20
C ALA A 109 10.52 2.93 34.69
N PHE A 110 10.30 1.88 33.89
CA PHE A 110 9.64 0.67 34.38
C PHE A 110 10.15 -0.53 33.58
N ALA A 111 10.92 -1.37 34.26
CA ALA A 111 11.21 -2.72 33.84
C ALA A 111 9.96 -3.59 33.99
N ALA A 112 9.87 -4.60 33.12
CA ALA A 112 9.08 -5.84 33.19
C ALA A 112 8.02 -5.96 32.09
N ASN A 113 8.49 -6.36 30.90
CA ASN A 113 7.83 -7.40 30.12
C ASN A 113 8.93 -8.23 29.45
N VAL A 114 8.86 -9.54 29.65
CA VAL A 114 9.79 -10.56 29.17
C VAL A 114 9.72 -10.58 27.63
N HIS A 115 10.82 -10.28 26.97
CA HIS A 115 10.97 -10.54 25.54
C HIS A 115 11.30 -12.04 25.37
N GLU A 116 10.32 -12.80 24.90
CA GLU A 116 10.63 -13.93 24.02
C GLU A 116 11.02 -13.29 22.68
N GLU A 117 12.28 -13.45 22.26
CA GLU A 117 12.71 -13.03 20.93
C GLU A 117 11.86 -13.77 19.89
N PRO A 118 11.18 -13.05 18.98
CA PRO A 118 10.56 -13.69 17.82
C PRO A 118 11.64 -14.42 17.03
N PRO A 119 11.34 -15.62 16.47
CA PRO A 119 12.29 -16.30 15.61
C PRO A 119 12.74 -15.36 14.48
N GLU A 120 14.05 -15.32 14.23
CA GLU A 120 14.61 -14.62 13.08
C GLU A 120 14.02 -15.26 11.81
N PHE A 121 13.18 -14.50 11.09
CA PHE A 121 12.76 -14.88 9.75
C PHE A 121 13.90 -14.56 8.80
N ASP A 122 14.32 -15.57 8.05
CA ASP A 122 15.39 -15.46 7.06
C ASP A 122 15.01 -14.43 5.97
N ASP A 123 15.79 -13.35 5.86
CA ASP A 123 15.61 -12.26 4.88
C ASP A 123 15.69 -12.73 3.42
N SER A 124 16.00 -14.00 3.19
CA SER A 124 16.05 -14.64 1.88
C SER A 124 14.70 -14.62 1.13
N GLU A 125 13.56 -14.56 1.82
CA GLU A 125 12.23 -14.51 1.18
C GLU A 125 11.88 -13.14 0.54
N GLN A 126 12.49 -12.04 1.01
CA GLN A 126 12.17 -10.67 0.53
C GLN A 126 12.83 -10.34 -0.81
N VAL A 127 13.88 -11.06 -1.19
CA VAL A 127 14.56 -10.90 -2.48
C VAL A 127 13.75 -11.55 -3.61
N GLU A 128 13.02 -12.64 -3.34
CA GLU A 128 12.17 -13.31 -4.33
C GLU A 128 10.95 -12.45 -4.70
N ILE A 129 10.31 -11.79 -3.72
CA ILE A 129 9.09 -11.00 -3.93
C ILE A 129 9.34 -9.79 -4.85
N ASN A 130 10.51 -9.16 -4.76
CA ASN A 130 10.86 -8.02 -5.63
C ASN A 130 11.19 -8.45 -7.08
N GLN A 131 11.67 -9.68 -7.29
CA GLN A 131 11.84 -10.26 -8.63
C GLN A 131 10.53 -10.77 -9.23
N LEU A 132 9.53 -11.08 -8.39
CA LEU A 132 8.15 -11.43 -8.79
C LEU A 132 7.35 -10.26 -9.38
N MET A 133 7.69 -9.01 -9.03
CA MET A 133 6.90 -7.81 -9.34
C MET A 133 7.18 -7.15 -10.71
N SER A 134 8.15 -7.64 -11.50
CA SER A 134 8.51 -6.99 -12.78
C SER A 134 8.11 -7.76 -14.04
N ASN A 135 7.65 -9.01 -13.93
CA ASN A 135 7.17 -9.82 -15.05
C ASN A 135 6.14 -10.83 -14.57
N VAL A 136 5.12 -11.16 -15.39
CA VAL A 136 4.23 -12.29 -15.10
C VAL A 136 5.05 -13.58 -15.14
N HIS A 137 5.14 -14.28 -14.02
CA HIS A 137 5.91 -15.53 -13.89
C HIS A 137 5.09 -16.72 -14.39
N ILE A 138 5.44 -17.21 -15.57
CA ILE A 138 4.73 -18.32 -16.23
C ILE A 138 4.73 -19.59 -15.38
N ASP A 139 5.85 -19.91 -14.72
CA ASP A 139 5.96 -21.10 -13.87
C ASP A 139 4.99 -21.05 -12.68
N ARG A 140 4.75 -19.85 -12.13
CA ARG A 140 3.77 -19.62 -11.06
C ARG A 140 2.33 -19.64 -11.55
N LEU A 141 2.10 -19.26 -12.80
CA LEU A 141 0.79 -19.42 -13.45
C LEU A 141 0.49 -20.89 -13.73
N ASP A 142 1.48 -21.69 -14.12
CA ASP A 142 1.34 -23.14 -14.30
C ASP A 142 0.99 -23.82 -12.98
N GLU A 143 1.74 -23.52 -11.92
CA GLU A 143 1.44 -24.01 -10.56
C GLU A 143 0.03 -23.62 -10.11
N ALA A 144 -0.39 -22.38 -10.38
CA ALA A 144 -1.74 -21.92 -10.07
C ALA A 144 -2.82 -22.67 -10.88
N ILE A 145 -2.59 -22.93 -12.17
CA ILE A 145 -3.54 -23.66 -13.02
C ILE A 145 -3.70 -25.10 -12.50
N ASP A 146 -2.58 -25.79 -12.24
CA ASP A 146 -2.59 -27.17 -11.76
C ASP A 146 -3.33 -27.29 -10.41
N MET A 147 -3.03 -26.40 -9.47
CA MET A 147 -3.69 -26.36 -8.16
C MET A 147 -5.19 -26.07 -8.26
N LEU A 148 -5.60 -25.15 -9.14
CA LEU A 148 -7.01 -24.84 -9.33
C LEU A 148 -7.76 -25.99 -10.03
N GLU A 149 -7.13 -26.68 -10.97
CA GLU A 149 -7.73 -27.83 -11.65
C GLU A 149 -7.84 -29.07 -10.75
N GLU A 150 -6.89 -29.26 -9.82
CA GLU A 150 -6.89 -30.38 -8.89
C GLU A 150 -7.91 -30.20 -7.75
N TYR A 151 -8.00 -29.00 -7.18
CA TYR A 151 -8.76 -28.76 -5.96
C TYR A 151 -10.11 -28.05 -6.17
N MET A 152 -10.37 -27.53 -7.36
CA MET A 152 -11.62 -26.84 -7.67
C MET A 152 -12.37 -27.50 -8.82
N ASN A 153 -13.70 -27.44 -8.78
CA ASN A 153 -14.52 -27.92 -9.87
C ASN A 153 -14.34 -26.99 -11.08
N SER A 154 -13.79 -27.54 -12.16
CA SER A 154 -13.42 -26.78 -13.36
C SER A 154 -14.61 -26.05 -13.99
N ALA A 155 -15.84 -26.53 -13.79
CA ALA A 155 -17.06 -25.89 -14.28
C ALA A 155 -17.41 -24.58 -13.54
N ASP A 156 -17.03 -24.47 -12.26
CA ASP A 156 -17.36 -23.30 -11.42
C ASP A 156 -16.36 -22.14 -11.61
N ILE A 157 -15.19 -22.45 -12.18
CA ILE A 157 -14.09 -21.51 -12.42
C ILE A 157 -13.62 -21.49 -13.89
N GLU A 158 -14.40 -22.03 -14.82
CA GLU A 158 -13.99 -22.21 -16.22
C GLU A 158 -13.56 -20.89 -16.88
N GLU A 159 -14.35 -19.83 -16.72
CA GLU A 159 -14.05 -18.50 -17.24
C GLU A 159 -12.76 -17.92 -16.63
N PHE A 160 -12.53 -18.20 -15.35
CA PHE A 160 -11.33 -17.77 -14.64
C PHE A 160 -10.09 -18.55 -15.08
N LEU A 161 -10.16 -19.88 -15.16
CA LEU A 161 -9.08 -20.73 -15.67
C LEU A 161 -8.69 -20.33 -17.10
N ASN A 162 -9.67 -20.04 -17.95
CA ASN A 162 -9.41 -19.57 -19.31
C ASN A 162 -8.69 -18.22 -19.33
N ALA A 163 -9.04 -17.31 -18.42
CA ALA A 163 -8.34 -16.03 -18.28
C ALA A 163 -6.90 -16.20 -17.79
N VAL A 164 -6.65 -17.08 -16.82
CA VAL A 164 -5.30 -17.42 -16.32
C VAL A 164 -4.45 -18.04 -17.44
N LYS A 165 -4.99 -19.00 -18.18
CA LYS A 165 -4.33 -19.61 -19.35
C LYS A 165 -4.07 -18.60 -20.48
N GLY A 166 -4.99 -17.67 -20.69
CA GLY A 166 -4.83 -16.58 -21.66
C GLY A 166 -3.71 -15.63 -21.28
N LEU A 167 -3.61 -15.25 -20.00
CA LEU A 167 -2.50 -14.44 -19.49
C LEU A 167 -1.17 -15.21 -19.56
N ARG A 168 -1.17 -16.51 -19.28
CA ARG A 168 0.00 -17.37 -19.43
C ARG A 168 0.55 -17.38 -20.87
N ALA A 169 -0.34 -17.40 -21.87
CA ALA A 169 0.07 -17.40 -23.28
C ALA A 169 0.61 -16.03 -23.73
N GLU A 170 0.09 -14.95 -23.17
CA GLU A 170 0.46 -13.57 -23.52
C GLU A 170 0.67 -12.74 -22.23
N PRO A 171 1.80 -12.95 -21.51
CA PRO A 171 2.04 -12.37 -20.18
C PRO A 171 2.14 -10.83 -20.18
N GLU A 172 2.51 -10.23 -21.31
CA GLU A 172 2.66 -8.78 -21.47
C GLU A 172 1.38 -8.10 -21.98
N SER A 173 0.27 -8.83 -22.13
CA SER A 173 -0.95 -8.30 -22.73
C SER A 173 -1.89 -7.68 -21.70
N GLU A 174 -2.11 -6.36 -21.80
CA GLU A 174 -3.04 -5.66 -20.88
C GLU A 174 -4.46 -6.18 -20.98
N GLN A 175 -4.85 -6.58 -22.19
CA GLN A 175 -6.16 -7.16 -22.44
C GLN A 175 -6.33 -8.48 -21.67
N ARG A 176 -5.28 -9.31 -21.58
CA ARG A 176 -5.33 -10.58 -20.83
C ARG A 176 -5.36 -10.33 -19.33
N MET A 177 -4.59 -9.35 -18.84
CA MET A 177 -4.63 -8.97 -17.42
C MET A 177 -6.02 -8.44 -17.04
N GLN A 178 -6.63 -7.59 -17.88
CA GLN A 178 -7.98 -7.09 -17.65
C GLN A 178 -9.03 -8.22 -17.70
N GLN A 179 -8.86 -9.21 -18.57
CA GLN A 179 -9.71 -10.41 -18.60
C GLN A 179 -9.58 -11.22 -17.30
N LEU A 180 -8.37 -11.39 -16.77
CA LEU A 180 -8.14 -12.06 -15.49
C LEU A 180 -8.85 -11.33 -14.34
N VAL A 181 -8.72 -10.00 -14.26
CA VAL A 181 -9.38 -9.18 -13.24
C VAL A 181 -10.90 -9.32 -13.31
N ASN A 182 -11.48 -9.23 -14.52
CA ASN A 182 -12.91 -9.32 -14.71
C ASN A 182 -13.44 -10.72 -14.35
N ALA A 183 -12.74 -11.77 -14.78
CA ALA A 183 -13.10 -13.15 -14.46
C ALA A 183 -12.99 -13.41 -12.95
N PHE A 184 -11.96 -12.89 -12.29
CA PHE A 184 -11.81 -12.98 -10.85
C PHE A 184 -12.97 -12.31 -10.09
N HIS A 185 -13.36 -11.09 -10.49
CA HIS A 185 -14.51 -10.42 -9.90
C HIS A 185 -15.83 -11.17 -10.14
N GLY A 186 -15.96 -11.87 -11.26
CA GLY A 186 -17.11 -12.72 -11.59
C GLY A 186 -17.30 -13.95 -10.70
N LEU A 187 -16.24 -14.40 -10.00
CA LEU A 187 -16.28 -15.60 -9.15
C LEU A 187 -17.11 -15.46 -7.86
N GLY A 188 -17.41 -14.23 -7.43
CA GLY A 188 -18.17 -13.96 -6.20
C GLY A 188 -17.58 -14.66 -4.96
N PRO A 189 -18.34 -15.53 -4.25
CA PRO A 189 -17.86 -16.19 -3.03
C PRO A 189 -16.69 -17.15 -3.28
N THR A 190 -16.49 -17.62 -4.52
CA THR A 190 -15.44 -18.56 -4.90
C THR A 190 -14.05 -17.90 -4.96
N GLN A 191 -13.97 -16.56 -4.89
CA GLN A 191 -12.71 -15.81 -4.84
C GLN A 191 -11.80 -16.26 -3.69
N GLY A 192 -12.37 -16.50 -2.50
CA GLY A 192 -11.58 -16.94 -1.35
C GLY A 192 -10.91 -18.31 -1.57
N ALA A 193 -11.61 -19.23 -2.24
CA ALA A 193 -11.06 -20.53 -2.60
C ALA A 193 -9.94 -20.39 -3.64
N VAL A 194 -10.14 -19.55 -4.66
CA VAL A 194 -9.09 -19.25 -5.65
C VAL A 194 -7.84 -18.68 -5.00
N LEU A 195 -7.96 -17.73 -4.08
CA LEU A 195 -6.80 -17.15 -3.39
C LEU A 195 -6.11 -18.14 -2.44
N THR A 196 -6.82 -19.16 -1.98
CA THR A 196 -6.26 -20.23 -1.13
C THR A 196 -5.37 -21.16 -1.94
N TYR A 197 -5.81 -21.57 -3.14
CA TYR A 197 -5.07 -22.53 -3.98
C TYR A 197 -4.10 -21.85 -4.96
N ALA A 198 -4.38 -20.62 -5.36
CA ALA A 198 -3.58 -19.85 -6.30
C ALA A 198 -3.19 -18.47 -5.70
N PRO A 199 -2.36 -18.43 -4.64
CA PRO A 199 -1.99 -17.19 -3.96
C PRO A 199 -1.25 -16.21 -4.88
N TYR A 200 -0.58 -16.69 -5.93
CA TYR A 200 0.08 -15.83 -6.91
C TYR A 200 -0.89 -14.89 -7.65
N ILE A 201 -2.17 -15.27 -7.78
CA ILE A 201 -3.22 -14.41 -8.33
C ILE A 201 -3.37 -13.13 -7.50
N SER A 202 -3.21 -13.19 -6.18
CA SER A 202 -3.27 -11.99 -5.33
C SER A 202 -2.18 -10.97 -5.66
N ILE A 203 -1.00 -11.45 -6.07
CA ILE A 203 0.15 -10.63 -6.44
C ILE A 203 -0.11 -9.97 -7.80
N LEU A 204 -0.60 -10.74 -8.77
CA LEU A 204 -0.97 -10.22 -10.09
C LEU A 204 -2.10 -9.18 -10.05
N LEU A 205 -3.05 -9.33 -9.11
CA LEU A 205 -4.15 -8.37 -8.92
C LEU A 205 -3.76 -7.19 -8.00
N ALA A 206 -2.65 -7.30 -7.26
CA ALA A 206 -2.18 -6.25 -6.35
C ALA A 206 -1.43 -5.13 -7.08
N ASP A 207 -0.89 -5.42 -8.28
CA ASP A 207 -0.08 -4.49 -9.06
C ASP A 207 -0.67 -4.26 -10.46
N ASP A 208 -0.49 -3.04 -11.00
CA ASP A 208 -0.93 -2.67 -12.35
C ASP A 208 0.27 -2.79 -13.30
N PRO A 209 0.39 -3.87 -14.10
CA PRO A 209 1.62 -4.23 -14.82
C PRO A 209 1.99 -3.31 -15.99
N PHE A 210 1.27 -2.21 -16.23
CA PHE A 210 1.48 -1.30 -17.37
C PHE A 210 1.97 0.10 -17.04
N LYS A 211 2.53 0.32 -15.85
CA LYS A 211 3.23 1.58 -15.55
C LYS A 211 4.68 1.54 -16.01
N ARG A 212 4.90 1.91 -17.28
CA ARG A 212 6.20 2.29 -17.84
C ARG A 212 6.42 3.81 -17.78
#